data_AF-A0A8R2JLB1-F1
#
_entry.id   AF-A0A8R2JLB1-F1
#
_cell.length_a   1.000
_cell.length_b   1.000
_cell.length_c   1.000
_cell.angle_alpha   90.00
_cell.angle_beta   90.00
_cell.angle_gamma   90.00
#
_symmetry.space_group_name_H-M   'P 1'
#
loop_
_entity.id
_entity.type
_entity.pdbx_description
1 polymer ?
#
loop_
_entity_poly.entity_id
_entity_poly.type
_entity_poly.pdbx_seq_one_letter_code
_entity_poly.pdbx_strand_id
1 'polypeptide(L)'
;MFIPLLDSIIEDLNRRFTLPSMEAYDLSLFIPTTFLQQKMYCTSEYQDRVSNVSKRFSSIEPNILHGKTILGELEIWCQKWKIIAEEGIEKCPNNAIEAFSSCNAKVFPNIKSFLQILSTMPVGVASAERSFSTLRRMKTWLRSRMGETRLTGLCLLHVHREVNVNELIQSVIERFANKKQRRLDFVL
;
A
#
# COMPACT_ATOMS: atom_id res chain seq x y z
N MET A 1 23.62 -6.06 -16.08
CA MET A 1 22.33 -6.54 -16.63
C MET A 1 21.28 -5.65 -16.00
N PHE A 2 20.76 -4.68 -16.74
CA PHE A 2 19.82 -3.65 -16.29
C PHE A 2 18.44 -4.13 -16.66
N ILE A 3 17.60 -4.49 -15.69
CA ILE A 3 16.24 -4.96 -15.95
C ILE A 3 15.33 -3.81 -15.49
N PRO A 4 14.87 -2.94 -16.39
CA PRO A 4 14.15 -1.70 -16.03
C PRO A 4 12.96 -1.94 -15.10
N LEU A 5 12.35 -3.12 -15.21
CA LEU A 5 11.25 -3.54 -14.37
C LEU A 5 11.68 -3.88 -12.94
N LEU A 6 12.79 -4.60 -12.76
CA LEU A 6 13.33 -4.89 -11.43
C LEU A 6 13.84 -3.62 -10.77
N ASP A 7 14.50 -2.74 -11.52
CA ASP A 7 14.97 -1.46 -11.00
C ASP A 7 13.79 -0.56 -10.62
N SER A 8 12.72 -0.51 -11.42
CA SER A 8 11.50 0.22 -11.06
C SER A 8 10.84 -0.34 -9.79
N ILE A 9 10.88 -1.65 -9.58
CA ILE A 9 10.31 -2.30 -8.39
C ILE A 9 11.19 -2.04 -7.17
N ILE A 10 12.51 -2.13 -7.32
CA ILE A 10 13.47 -1.82 -6.26
C ILE A 10 13.31 -0.35 -5.85
N GLU A 11 13.15 0.56 -6.82
CA GLU A 11 12.91 1.97 -6.55
C GLU A 11 11.54 2.21 -5.91
N ASP A 12 10.47 1.52 -6.33
CA ASP A 12 9.16 1.59 -5.69
C ASP A 12 9.19 1.06 -4.25
N LEU A 13 9.90 -0.04 -4.00
CA LEU A 13 10.09 -0.60 -2.67
C LEU A 13 10.93 0.35 -1.79
N ASN A 14 12.05 0.86 -2.31
CA ASN A 14 12.88 1.81 -1.57
C ASN A 14 12.14 3.12 -1.27
N ARG A 15 11.30 3.60 -2.19
CA ARG A 15 10.41 4.75 -1.99
C ARG A 15 9.32 4.46 -0.95
N ARG A 16 8.78 3.25 -0.93
CA ARG A 16 7.72 2.80 0.00
C ARG A 16 8.19 2.39 1.39
N PHE A 17 9.45 2.02 1.58
CA PHE A 17 10.03 1.67 2.88
C PHE A 17 11.02 2.72 3.38
N THR A 18 10.81 3.97 2.99
CA THR A 18 11.52 5.12 3.57
C THR A 18 11.20 5.22 5.07
N LEU A 19 12.08 5.83 5.88
CA LEU A 19 11.83 6.16 7.29
C LEU A 19 10.41 6.76 7.53
N PRO A 20 9.97 7.76 6.72
CA PRO A 20 8.59 8.23 6.63
C PRO A 20 7.48 7.16 6.60
N SER A 21 7.71 6.09 5.85
CA SER A 21 6.75 5.01 5.64
C SER A 21 6.82 3.97 6.76
N MET A 22 7.99 3.79 7.37
CA MET A 22 8.16 3.01 8.59
C MET A 22 7.41 3.65 9.76
N GLU A 23 7.40 4.98 9.88
CA GLU A 23 6.60 5.70 10.87
C GLU A 23 5.09 5.62 10.59
N ALA A 24 4.66 5.37 9.35
CA ALA A 24 3.25 5.12 9.05
C ALA A 24 2.76 3.77 9.64
N TYR A 25 3.66 2.84 9.95
CA TYR A 25 3.33 1.66 10.74
C TYR A 25 2.91 2.01 12.17
N ASP A 26 3.24 3.20 12.69
CA ASP A 26 2.77 3.63 14.00
C ASP A 26 1.26 3.88 14.01
N LEU A 27 0.59 3.97 12.85
CA LEU A 27 -0.87 3.90 12.79
C LEU A 27 -1.42 2.54 13.24
N SER A 28 -0.63 1.46 13.15
CA SER A 28 -1.02 0.15 13.68
C SER A 28 -1.13 0.12 15.21
N LEU A 29 -0.62 1.15 15.90
CA LEU A 29 -0.78 1.31 17.35
C LEU A 29 -2.25 1.52 17.73
N PHE A 30 -3.11 1.98 16.82
CA PHE A 30 -4.54 2.12 17.10
C PHE A 30 -5.32 0.78 17.03
N ILE A 31 -4.70 -0.30 16.55
CA ILE A 31 -5.31 -1.63 16.49
C ILE A 31 -5.28 -2.28 17.89
N PRO A 32 -6.42 -2.71 18.44
CA PRO A 32 -6.55 -3.30 19.76
C PRO A 32 -5.53 -4.38 20.11
N THR A 33 -5.31 -5.33 19.22
CA THR A 33 -4.41 -6.45 19.49
C THR A 33 -2.94 -6.05 19.56
N THR A 34 -2.52 -5.01 18.85
CA THR A 34 -1.13 -4.52 18.87
C THR A 34 -0.73 -4.05 20.26
N PHE A 35 -1.56 -3.21 20.90
CA PHE A 35 -1.24 -2.69 22.23
C PHE A 35 -1.56 -3.66 23.37
N LEU A 36 -2.52 -4.57 23.19
CA LEU A 36 -2.83 -5.62 24.17
C LEU A 36 -1.68 -6.64 24.28
N GLN A 37 -1.08 -7.03 23.15
CA GLN A 37 0.06 -7.97 23.13
C GLN A 37 1.32 -7.36 23.75
N GLN A 38 1.55 -6.07 23.52
CA GLN A 38 2.79 -5.41 23.95
C GLN A 38 2.71 -4.82 25.37
N LYS A 39 1.53 -4.81 26.02
CA LYS A 39 1.27 -4.10 27.30
C LYS A 39 1.80 -2.65 27.33
N MET A 40 1.92 -2.03 26.14
CA MET A 40 2.78 -0.86 25.93
C MET A 40 2.04 0.49 26.03
N TYR A 41 0.72 0.46 26.20
CA TYR A 41 -0.15 1.64 26.11
C TYR A 41 0.06 2.69 27.22
N CYS A 42 0.74 2.32 28.32
CA CYS A 42 1.06 3.25 29.42
C CYS A 42 2.50 3.79 29.39
N THR A 43 3.34 3.38 28.43
CA THR A 43 4.74 3.84 28.38
C THR A 43 4.79 5.23 27.76
N SER A 44 5.65 6.11 28.30
CA SER A 44 5.90 7.44 27.72
C SER A 44 6.27 7.36 26.23
N GLU A 45 7.06 6.36 25.86
CA GLU A 45 7.44 6.07 24.47
C GLU A 45 6.23 5.83 23.53
N TYR A 46 5.19 5.15 24.01
CA TYR A 46 3.98 4.90 23.22
C TYR A 46 3.18 6.19 23.02
N GLN A 47 3.07 7.01 24.07
CA GLN A 47 2.41 8.32 23.99
C GLN A 47 3.17 9.29 23.08
N ASP A 48 4.50 9.23 23.07
CA ASP A 48 5.36 10.01 22.18
C ASP A 48 5.15 9.61 20.72
N ARG A 49 5.09 8.30 20.42
CA ARG A 49 4.80 7.79 19.07
C ARG A 49 3.42 8.22 18.57
N VAL A 50 2.39 8.09 19.40
CA VAL A 50 1.03 8.56 19.08
C VAL A 50 1.01 10.06 18.83
N SER A 51 1.73 10.84 19.64
CA SER A 51 1.83 12.29 19.47
C SER A 51 2.52 12.67 18.17
N ASN A 52 3.54 11.91 17.75
CA ASN A 52 4.21 12.10 16.47
C ASN A 52 3.30 11.76 15.29
N VAL A 53 2.55 10.66 15.36
CA VAL A 53 1.54 10.30 14.35
C VAL A 53 0.48 11.39 14.22
N SER A 54 -0.06 11.88 15.34
CA SER A 54 -1.05 12.97 15.35
C SER A 54 -0.54 14.23 14.66
N LYS A 55 0.68 14.67 14.96
CA LYS A 55 1.31 15.84 14.31
C LYS A 55 1.45 15.64 12.81
N ARG A 56 1.83 14.44 12.38
CA ARG A 56 2.14 14.15 10.97
C ARG A 56 0.91 14.08 10.07
N PHE A 57 -0.16 13.45 10.55
CA PHE A 57 -1.39 13.29 9.76
C PHE A 57 -2.36 14.48 9.89
N SER A 58 -2.03 15.46 10.74
CA SER A 58 -2.80 16.70 10.88
C SER A 58 -3.00 17.48 9.58
N SER A 59 -2.04 17.40 8.66
CA SER A 59 -2.11 18.07 7.36
C SER A 59 -3.11 17.41 6.41
N ILE A 60 -3.42 16.14 6.66
CA ILE A 60 -4.25 15.29 5.78
C ILE A 60 -5.71 15.37 6.22
N GLU A 61 -5.97 15.41 7.53
CA GLU A 61 -7.32 15.39 8.08
C GLU A 61 -7.47 16.56 9.09
N PRO A 62 -8.03 17.71 8.68
CA PRO A 62 -8.11 18.91 9.54
C PRO A 62 -9.06 18.74 10.73
N ASN A 63 -9.88 17.68 10.73
CA ASN A 63 -10.80 17.35 11.82
C ASN A 63 -10.13 16.57 12.97
N ILE A 64 -8.86 16.17 12.84
CA ILE A 64 -8.14 15.50 13.91
C ILE A 64 -7.83 16.52 15.01
N LEU A 65 -8.39 16.31 16.20
CA LEU A 65 -8.05 17.08 17.40
C LEU A 65 -6.65 16.70 17.90
N HIS A 66 -5.82 17.72 18.13
CA HIS A 66 -4.42 17.57 18.51
C HIS A 66 -4.22 17.51 20.05
N GLY A 67 -3.07 16.96 20.47
CA GLY A 67 -2.56 17.14 21.83
C GLY A 67 -3.19 16.21 22.87
N LYS A 68 -3.52 16.71 24.07
CA LYS A 68 -4.03 15.87 25.17
C LYS A 68 -5.34 15.15 24.84
N THR A 69 -6.13 15.66 23.89
CA THR A 69 -7.41 15.08 23.47
C THR A 69 -7.24 13.70 22.84
N ILE A 70 -6.25 13.51 21.97
CA ILE A 70 -6.00 12.19 21.35
C ILE A 70 -5.50 11.18 22.39
N LEU A 71 -4.68 11.62 23.34
CA LEU A 71 -4.15 10.75 24.39
C LEU A 71 -5.26 10.30 25.34
N GLY A 72 -6.18 11.19 25.70
CA GLY A 72 -7.35 10.83 26.50
C GLY A 72 -8.32 9.90 25.77
N GLU A 73 -8.57 10.16 24.48
CA GLU A 73 -9.38 9.27 23.65
C GLU A 73 -8.73 7.88 23.51
N LEU A 74 -7.41 7.84 23.33
CA LEU A 74 -6.64 6.60 23.25
C LEU A 74 -6.65 5.83 24.56
N GLU A 75 -6.54 6.52 25.70
CA GLU A 75 -6.62 5.88 27.02
C GLU A 75 -7.98 5.19 27.20
N ILE A 76 -9.07 5.88 26.89
CA ILE A 76 -10.43 5.31 26.95
C ILE A 76 -10.58 4.13 25.99
N TRP A 77 -10.02 4.24 24.77
CA TRP A 77 -10.03 3.15 23.79
C TRP A 77 -9.27 1.91 24.27
N CYS A 78 -8.09 2.10 24.86
CA CYS A 78 -7.31 1.03 25.45
C CYS A 78 -8.05 0.37 26.62
N GLN A 79 -8.67 1.15 27.51
CA GLN A 79 -9.46 0.61 28.63
C GLN A 79 -10.66 -0.19 28.15
N LYS A 80 -11.41 0.31 27.16
CA LYS A 80 -12.54 -0.41 26.56
C LYS A 80 -12.12 -1.81 26.11
N TRP A 81 -11.05 -1.91 25.31
CA TRP A 81 -10.61 -3.21 24.77
C TRP A 81 -9.94 -4.10 25.80
N LYS A 82 -9.34 -3.54 26.85
CA LYS A 82 -8.83 -4.31 27.98
C LYS A 82 -9.96 -5.02 28.72
N ILE A 83 -11.03 -4.30 29.07
CA ILE A 83 -12.20 -4.86 29.75
C ILE A 83 -12.82 -5.96 28.89
N ILE A 84 -13.05 -5.70 27.60
CA ILE A 84 -13.62 -6.69 26.66
C ILE A 84 -12.72 -7.94 26.54
N ALA A 85 -11.39 -7.77 26.53
CA ALA A 85 -10.45 -8.88 26.45
C ALA A 85 -10.42 -9.73 27.74
N GLU A 86 -10.54 -9.08 28.90
CA GLU A 86 -10.56 -9.74 30.22
C GLU A 86 -11.89 -10.48 30.47
N GLU A 87 -13.01 -9.89 30.05
CA GLU A 87 -14.35 -10.45 30.21
C GLU A 87 -14.71 -11.47 29.12
N GLY A 88 -13.94 -11.53 28.03
CA GLY A 88 -14.14 -12.48 26.92
C GLY A 88 -15.45 -12.27 26.15
N ILE A 89 -16.05 -11.08 26.26
CA ILE A 89 -17.37 -10.76 25.70
C ILE A 89 -17.33 -10.71 24.17
N GLU A 90 -16.26 -10.18 23.60
CA GLU A 90 -16.12 -9.96 22.17
C GLU A 90 -14.67 -10.18 21.71
N LYS A 91 -14.52 -10.67 20.48
CA LYS A 91 -13.20 -10.87 19.88
C LYS A 91 -12.54 -9.52 19.61
N CYS A 92 -11.33 -9.33 20.15
CA CYS A 92 -10.57 -8.13 19.88
C CYS A 92 -10.19 -8.00 18.39
N PRO A 93 -10.39 -6.82 17.79
CA PRO A 93 -10.03 -6.56 16.40
C PRO A 93 -8.53 -6.79 16.16
N ASN A 94 -8.22 -7.67 15.20
CA ASN A 94 -6.84 -7.99 14.83
C ASN A 94 -6.34 -7.19 13.62
N ASN A 95 -7.23 -6.46 12.95
CA ASN A 95 -6.90 -5.70 11.75
C ASN A 95 -7.56 -4.32 11.77
N ALA A 96 -7.08 -3.42 10.91
CA ALA A 96 -7.56 -2.04 10.82
C ALA A 96 -9.05 -1.95 10.46
N ILE A 97 -9.56 -2.88 9.65
CA ILE A 97 -10.93 -2.87 9.13
C ILE A 97 -11.93 -3.27 10.23
N GLU A 98 -11.62 -4.31 10.99
CA GLU A 98 -12.37 -4.73 12.18
C GLU A 98 -12.35 -3.61 13.22
N ALA A 99 -11.18 -3.05 13.50
CA ALA A 99 -11.04 -1.96 14.47
C ALA A 99 -11.86 -0.73 14.03
N PHE A 100 -11.84 -0.39 12.74
CA PHE A 100 -12.63 0.71 12.18
C PHE A 100 -14.13 0.46 12.30
N SER A 101 -14.58 -0.78 12.10
CA SER A 101 -15.98 -1.19 12.19
C SER A 101 -16.50 -1.12 13.62
N SER A 102 -15.71 -1.60 14.59
CA SER A 102 -16.04 -1.58 16.03
C SER A 102 -15.81 -0.21 16.70
N CYS A 103 -15.29 0.78 15.96
CA CYS A 103 -15.03 2.13 16.44
C CYS A 103 -16.26 3.04 16.27
N ASN A 104 -16.76 3.59 17.39
CA ASN A 104 -17.87 4.54 17.38
C ASN A 104 -17.33 5.96 17.13
N ALA A 105 -17.69 6.55 15.98
CA ALA A 105 -17.20 7.88 15.57
C ALA A 105 -17.61 9.03 16.51
N LYS A 106 -18.67 8.88 17.32
CA LYS A 106 -19.08 9.91 18.29
C LYS A 106 -18.20 9.92 19.55
N VAL A 107 -17.72 8.74 19.95
CA VAL A 107 -16.92 8.55 21.17
C VAL A 107 -15.43 8.64 20.83
N PHE A 108 -15.05 8.13 19.66
CA PHE A 108 -13.66 8.02 19.22
C PHE A 108 -13.44 8.64 17.82
N PRO A 109 -13.67 9.96 17.64
CA PRO A 109 -13.56 10.61 16.34
C PRO A 109 -12.14 10.59 15.77
N ASN A 110 -11.11 10.77 16.61
CA ASN A 110 -9.73 10.81 16.14
C ASN A 110 -9.25 9.41 15.77
N ILE A 111 -9.52 8.41 16.62
CA ILE A 111 -9.12 7.02 16.38
C ILE A 111 -9.82 6.49 15.13
N LYS A 112 -11.11 6.81 14.92
CA LYS A 112 -11.83 6.47 13.68
C LYS A 112 -11.10 7.00 12.45
N SER A 113 -10.64 8.25 12.50
CA SER A 113 -9.92 8.90 11.41
C SER A 113 -8.55 8.24 11.15
N PHE A 114 -7.77 7.94 12.19
CA PHE A 114 -6.51 7.21 12.02
C PHE A 114 -6.69 5.79 11.47
N LEU A 115 -7.73 5.08 11.93
CA LEU A 115 -8.06 3.75 11.41
C LEU A 115 -8.53 3.81 9.96
N GLN A 116 -9.21 4.88 9.55
CA GLN A 116 -9.58 5.12 8.15
C GLN A 116 -8.34 5.37 7.28
N ILE A 117 -7.42 6.22 7.72
CA ILE A 117 -6.15 6.45 7.04
C ILE A 117 -5.38 5.14 6.92
N LEU A 118 -5.29 4.36 8.00
CA LEU A 118 -4.62 3.05 7.97
C LEU A 118 -5.29 2.06 7.00
N SER A 119 -6.63 2.05 6.96
CA SER A 119 -7.38 1.14 6.08
C SER A 119 -7.33 1.54 4.60
N THR A 120 -7.07 2.82 4.32
CA THR A 120 -6.95 3.35 2.95
C THR A 120 -5.51 3.36 2.46
N MET A 121 -4.53 3.24 3.36
CA MET A 121 -3.14 3.06 2.96
C MET A 121 -2.97 1.75 2.18
N PRO A 122 -2.27 1.77 1.04
CA PRO A 122 -1.95 0.55 0.30
C PRO A 122 -0.86 -0.23 1.05
N VAL A 123 -1.23 -0.89 2.14
CA VAL A 123 -0.35 -1.77 2.93
C VAL A 123 -0.04 -3.07 2.14
N GLY A 124 -0.90 -3.40 1.18
CA GLY A 124 -0.82 -4.64 0.40
C GLY A 124 0.07 -4.56 -0.84
N VAL A 125 0.85 -5.62 -1.03
CA VAL A 125 1.67 -5.94 -2.21
C VAL A 125 0.81 -6.31 -3.43
N ALA A 126 -0.52 -6.23 -3.36
CA ALA A 126 -1.45 -6.78 -4.35
C ALA A 126 -1.18 -6.31 -5.80
N SER A 127 -0.82 -5.05 -6.01
CA SER A 127 -0.47 -4.55 -7.35
C SER A 127 0.87 -5.11 -7.86
N ALA A 128 1.86 -5.24 -6.97
CA ALA A 128 3.15 -5.84 -7.29
C ALA A 128 3.02 -7.36 -7.47
N GLU A 129 2.27 -8.07 -6.62
CA GLU A 129 1.95 -9.50 -6.75
C GLU A 129 1.19 -9.81 -8.05
N ARG A 130 0.21 -8.97 -8.41
CA ARG A 130 -0.48 -9.07 -9.72
C ARG A 130 0.51 -8.88 -10.88
N SER A 131 1.44 -7.94 -10.75
CA SER A 131 2.51 -7.72 -11.73
C SER A 131 3.50 -8.90 -11.79
N PHE A 132 3.83 -9.54 -10.65
CA PHE A 132 4.68 -10.73 -10.59
C PHE A 132 4.00 -11.97 -11.17
N SER A 133 2.72 -12.17 -10.87
CA SER A 133 1.92 -13.28 -11.41
C SER A 133 1.82 -13.17 -12.93
N THR A 134 1.60 -11.95 -13.44
CA THR A 134 1.54 -11.70 -14.89
C THR A 134 2.91 -11.85 -15.56
N LEU A 135 3.99 -11.36 -14.95
CA LEU A 135 5.36 -11.61 -15.40
C LEU A 135 5.70 -13.09 -15.47
N ARG A 136 5.36 -13.86 -14.43
CA ARG A 136 5.61 -15.30 -14.37
C ARG A 136 4.83 -16.05 -15.45
N ARG A 137 3.63 -15.60 -15.80
CA ARG A 137 2.84 -16.14 -16.92
C ARG A 137 3.42 -15.78 -18.29
N MET A 138 3.97 -14.58 -18.45
CA MET A 138 4.56 -14.14 -19.73
C MET A 138 5.95 -14.70 -19.98
N LYS A 139 6.76 -14.85 -18.93
CA LYS A 139 8.09 -15.42 -18.95
C LYS A 139 8.01 -16.94 -18.70
N THR A 140 7.43 -17.66 -19.65
CA THR A 140 7.51 -19.13 -19.66
C THR A 140 8.88 -19.58 -20.16
N TRP A 141 9.33 -20.75 -19.68
CA TRP A 141 10.67 -21.30 -19.97
C TRP A 141 10.98 -21.41 -21.47
N LEU A 142 9.96 -21.61 -22.31
CA LEU A 142 10.05 -21.66 -23.78
C LEU A 142 10.22 -20.28 -24.47
N ARG A 143 10.05 -19.15 -23.76
CA ARG A 143 10.18 -17.77 -24.29
C ARG A 143 11.43 -17.05 -23.79
N SER A 144 12.53 -17.78 -23.61
CA SER A 144 13.79 -17.27 -23.05
C SER A 144 14.56 -16.28 -23.94
N ARG A 145 14.21 -16.15 -25.24
CA ARG A 145 14.85 -15.21 -26.19
C ARG A 145 14.20 -13.82 -26.28
N MET A 146 13.18 -13.52 -25.48
CA MET A 146 12.51 -12.21 -25.55
C MET A 146 13.35 -11.12 -24.86
N GLY A 147 13.70 -10.07 -25.61
CA GLY A 147 14.40 -8.91 -25.06
C GLY A 147 13.59 -8.16 -24.00
N GLU A 148 14.27 -7.59 -23.01
CA GLU A 148 13.66 -6.95 -21.83
C GLU A 148 12.68 -5.84 -22.19
N THR A 149 13.00 -4.98 -23.16
CA THR A 149 12.11 -3.90 -23.62
C THR A 149 10.75 -4.43 -24.10
N ARG A 150 10.75 -5.55 -24.82
CA ARG A 150 9.52 -6.19 -25.30
C ARG A 150 8.74 -6.84 -24.16
N LEU A 151 9.44 -7.46 -23.21
CA LEU A 151 8.83 -8.07 -22.03
C LEU A 151 8.11 -7.01 -21.18
N THR A 152 8.79 -5.92 -20.83
CA THR A 152 8.26 -4.85 -20.00
C THR A 152 7.05 -4.19 -20.67
N GLY A 153 7.14 -3.89 -21.98
CA GLY A 153 6.02 -3.32 -22.73
C GLY A 153 4.77 -4.21 -22.73
N LEU A 154 4.94 -5.53 -22.91
CA LEU A 154 3.82 -6.48 -22.85
C LEU A 154 3.23 -6.62 -21.44
N CYS A 155 4.06 -6.58 -20.41
CA CYS A 155 3.60 -6.62 -19.01
C CYS A 155 2.74 -5.40 -18.67
N LEU A 156 3.19 -4.20 -19.05
CA LEU A 156 2.45 -2.96 -18.82
C LEU A 156 1.09 -2.97 -19.53
N LEU A 157 1.04 -3.39 -20.79
CA LEU A 157 -0.22 -3.52 -21.55
C LEU A 157 -1.20 -4.52 -20.91
N HIS A 158 -0.70 -5.56 -20.25
CA HIS A 158 -1.54 -6.57 -19.62
C HIS A 158 -2.04 -6.16 -18.24
N VAL A 159 -1.23 -5.43 -17.46
CA VAL A 159 -1.64 -4.89 -16.16
C VAL A 159 -2.67 -3.78 -16.33
N HIS A 160 -2.50 -2.94 -17.35
CA HIS A 160 -3.35 -1.79 -17.64
C HIS A 160 -4.29 -2.02 -18.83
N ARG A 161 -5.10 -3.08 -18.77
CA ARG A 161 -6.05 -3.43 -19.85
C ARG A 161 -7.17 -2.40 -20.03
N GLU A 162 -7.43 -1.64 -18.99
CA GLU A 162 -8.40 -0.54 -18.97
C GLU A 162 -7.98 0.66 -19.83
N VAL A 163 -6.69 0.78 -20.17
CA VAL A 163 -6.21 1.82 -21.08
C VAL A 163 -6.56 1.43 -22.50
N ASN A 164 -7.41 2.22 -23.16
CA ASN A 164 -7.78 1.99 -24.54
C ASN A 164 -6.61 2.34 -25.48
N VAL A 165 -5.93 1.31 -25.98
CA VAL A 165 -4.76 1.45 -26.86
C VAL A 165 -5.14 1.48 -28.34
N ASN A 166 -6.44 1.35 -28.68
CA ASN A 166 -6.90 1.18 -30.06
C ASN A 166 -6.51 2.36 -30.96
N GLU A 167 -6.53 3.58 -30.43
CA GLU A 167 -6.09 4.78 -31.15
C GLU A 167 -4.58 4.75 -31.46
N LEU A 168 -3.78 4.14 -30.58
CA LEU A 168 -2.34 3.99 -30.79
C LEU A 168 -2.02 2.92 -31.86
N ILE A 169 -2.89 1.92 -32.03
CA ILE A 169 -2.66 0.81 -32.98
C ILE A 169 -2.48 1.36 -34.40
N GLN A 170 -3.34 2.29 -34.81
CA GLN A 170 -3.27 2.88 -36.15
C GLN A 170 -1.96 3.62 -36.38
N SER A 171 -1.53 4.45 -35.42
CA SER A 171 -0.24 5.15 -35.49
C SER A 171 0.96 4.19 -35.53
N VAL A 172 0.88 3.06 -34.81
CA VAL A 172 1.91 2.02 -34.82
C VAL A 172 1.95 1.34 -36.19
N ILE A 173 0.80 1.00 -36.78
CA ILE A 173 0.70 0.40 -38.12
C ILE A 173 1.33 1.31 -39.17
N GLU A 174 0.96 2.59 -39.17
CA GLU A 174 1.50 3.60 -40.10
C GLU A 174 3.02 3.77 -39.93
N ARG A 175 3.50 3.89 -38.69
CA ARG A 175 4.93 3.97 -38.39
C ARG A 175 5.69 2.75 -38.91
N PHE A 176 5.14 1.56 -38.70
CA PHE A 176 5.75 0.35 -39.24
C PHE A 176 5.70 0.36 -40.77
N ALA A 177 4.58 0.75 -41.39
CA ALA A 177 4.38 0.76 -42.85
C ALA A 177 5.38 1.69 -43.54
N ASN A 178 5.67 2.84 -42.92
CA ASN A 178 6.65 3.82 -43.41
C ASN A 178 8.11 3.36 -43.25
N LYS A 179 8.38 2.29 -42.47
CA LYS A 179 9.72 1.68 -42.37
C LYS A 179 9.99 0.82 -43.60
N LYS A 180 10.62 1.40 -44.63
CA LYS A 180 10.83 0.81 -45.97
C LYS A 180 11.80 -0.39 -46.05
N GLN A 181 12.56 -0.71 -45.00
CA GLN A 181 13.53 -1.83 -44.98
C GLN A 181 12.95 -3.09 -44.35
N ARG A 182 11.97 -3.73 -44.99
CA ARG A 182 11.37 -4.99 -44.52
C ARG A 182 11.76 -6.22 -45.33
N ARG A 183 12.40 -6.03 -46.48
CA ARG A 183 12.89 -7.12 -47.32
C ARG A 183 14.38 -7.28 -47.03
N LEU A 184 14.80 -8.51 -46.72
CA LEU A 184 16.20 -8.89 -46.76
C LEU A 184 16.58 -8.93 -48.25
N ASP A 185 17.56 -8.12 -48.65
CA ASP A 185 18.14 -8.24 -49.98
C ASP A 185 18.95 -9.54 -50.00
N PHE A 186 18.40 -10.56 -50.64
CA PHE A 186 19.16 -11.76 -50.95
C PHE A 186 20.13 -11.40 -52.06
N VAL A 187 21.41 -11.23 -51.69
CA VAL A 187 22.51 -11.19 -52.66
C VAL A 187 22.60 -12.58 -53.26
N LEU A 188 22.27 -12.70 -54.55
CA LEU A 188 22.47 -13.90 -55.36
C LEU A 188 23.93 -13.96 -55.84
#